data_AF-A0AAD7B0W9-F1
#
_entry.id   AF-A0AAD7B0W9-F1
#
_cell.length_a   1.000
_cell.length_b   1.000
_cell.length_c   1.000
_cell.angle_alpha   90.00
_cell.angle_beta   90.00
_cell.angle_gamma   90.00
#
_symmetry.space_group_name_H-M   'P 1'
#
loop_
_entity.id
_entity.type
_entity.pdbx_description
1 polymer ?
#
loop_
_entity_poly.entity_id
_entity_poly.type
_entity_poly.pdbx_seq_one_letter_code
_entity_poly.pdbx_strand_id
1 'polypeptide(L)'
;MRNAEMNRQRTSRHFATKILAYQGLLSFLGDACRAQATHPEVLQIQRQLDGYWASMASENVIQVLVNSPGYKKMLLGLYSELGLADEAKLRSALRADEDRIEAHIVAILDSKAKEQAVLALEGDSAQGFLDVVQSALDRGFLVQQEHARKAHRIVRKLSEACDKLPSSLFITGVVDREMHPSFGGGFGDVYRARYDNKTVALKHMRYFARGSQLRDMRLVCCTVVRLCRR
;
A
#
# COMPACT_ATOMS: atom_id res chain seq x y z
N MET A 1 -33.17 -37.34 -8.79
CA MET A 1 -31.94 -37.07 -8.00
C MET A 1 -30.70 -36.70 -8.82
N ARG A 2 -30.66 -36.87 -10.16
CA ARG A 2 -29.47 -36.52 -10.99
C ARG A 2 -29.27 -35.03 -11.33
N ASN A 3 -30.26 -34.17 -11.09
CA ASN A 3 -30.17 -32.74 -11.43
C ASN A 3 -29.55 -31.86 -10.33
N ALA A 4 -29.38 -32.38 -9.10
CA ALA A 4 -28.78 -31.61 -8.00
C ALA A 4 -27.24 -31.67 -8.00
N GLU A 5 -26.63 -32.73 -8.54
CA GLU A 5 -25.17 -32.84 -8.68
C GLU A 5 -24.61 -32.07 -9.87
N MET A 6 -25.41 -31.91 -10.93
CA MET A 6 -25.01 -31.17 -12.12
C MET A 6 -24.94 -29.64 -11.87
N ASN A 7 -25.58 -29.14 -10.81
CA ASN A 7 -25.51 -27.74 -10.41
C ASN A 7 -24.38 -27.45 -9.38
N ARG A 8 -23.82 -28.49 -8.74
CA ARG A 8 -22.60 -28.34 -7.91
C ARG A 8 -21.32 -28.33 -8.75
N GLN A 9 -21.34 -28.91 -9.95
CA GLN A 9 -20.19 -28.92 -10.87
C GLN A 9 -20.12 -27.67 -11.77
N ARG A 10 -21.21 -26.89 -11.89
CA ARG A 10 -21.23 -25.65 -12.69
C ARG A 10 -20.64 -24.42 -11.99
N THR A 11 -20.53 -24.41 -10.66
CA THR A 11 -19.83 -23.35 -9.92
C THR A 11 -18.31 -23.56 -9.86
N SER A 12 -17.80 -24.66 -10.43
CA SER A 12 -16.39 -25.06 -10.29
C SER A 12 -15.52 -24.81 -11.53
N ARG A 13 -16.06 -24.39 -12.68
CA ARG A 13 -15.23 -24.21 -13.89
C ARG A 13 -15.65 -23.03 -14.77
N HIS A 14 -15.26 -21.82 -14.36
CA HIS A 14 -14.76 -20.72 -15.21
C HIS A 14 -14.39 -19.47 -14.38
N PHE A 15 -13.68 -19.67 -13.26
CA PHE A 15 -12.88 -18.59 -12.70
C PHE A 15 -11.60 -18.51 -13.54
N ALA A 16 -11.67 -17.78 -14.67
CA ALA A 16 -10.48 -17.08 -15.14
C ALA A 16 -9.92 -16.36 -13.91
N THR A 17 -8.69 -16.65 -13.54
CA THR A 17 -8.06 -16.29 -12.26
C THR A 17 -8.14 -14.78 -12.06
N LYS A 18 -9.25 -14.29 -11.51
CA LYS A 18 -9.50 -12.87 -11.33
C LYS A 18 -8.51 -12.38 -10.28
N ILE A 19 -7.79 -11.32 -10.64
CA ILE A 19 -6.76 -10.70 -9.82
C ILE A 19 -7.46 -10.04 -8.63
N LEU A 20 -7.21 -10.55 -7.43
CA LEU A 20 -7.77 -10.02 -6.19
C LEU A 20 -6.64 -9.84 -5.17
N ALA A 21 -6.33 -8.57 -4.86
CA ALA A 21 -5.30 -8.24 -3.87
C ALA A 21 -5.61 -8.79 -2.47
N TYR A 22 -6.90 -8.83 -2.07
CA TYR A 22 -7.32 -9.23 -0.72
C TYR A 22 -8.23 -10.47 -0.66
N GLN A 23 -8.04 -11.44 -1.57
CA GLN A 23 -8.92 -12.62 -1.56
C GLN A 23 -8.75 -13.47 -0.29
N GLY A 24 -7.58 -13.49 0.36
CA GLY A 24 -7.38 -14.17 1.64
C GLY A 24 -8.26 -13.57 2.73
N LEU A 25 -8.18 -12.25 2.93
CA LEU A 25 -8.98 -11.53 3.91
C LEU A 25 -10.48 -11.59 3.59
N LEU A 26 -10.88 -11.44 2.33
CA LEU A 26 -12.28 -11.56 1.89
C LEU A 26 -12.85 -12.96 2.17
N SER A 27 -12.07 -14.02 1.92
CA SER A 27 -12.50 -15.39 2.19
C SER A 27 -12.68 -15.62 3.69
N PHE A 28 -11.70 -15.18 4.49
CA PHE A 28 -11.75 -15.27 5.95
C PHE A 28 -12.97 -14.54 6.54
N LEU A 29 -13.22 -13.30 6.12
CA LEU A 29 -14.37 -12.53 6.59
C LEU A 29 -15.70 -13.14 6.11
N GLY A 30 -15.76 -13.61 4.87
CA GLY A 30 -16.95 -14.29 4.35
C GLY A 30 -17.27 -15.59 5.08
N ASP A 31 -16.27 -16.38 5.46
CA ASP A 31 -16.45 -17.57 6.30
C ASP A 31 -16.97 -17.19 7.70
N ALA A 32 -16.43 -16.12 8.29
CA ALA A 32 -16.89 -15.62 9.57
C ALA A 32 -18.34 -15.12 9.54
N CYS A 33 -18.73 -14.38 8.49
CA CYS A 33 -20.11 -13.95 8.29
C CYS A 33 -21.08 -15.13 8.13
N ARG A 34 -20.68 -16.17 7.39
CA ARG A 34 -21.49 -17.40 7.26
C ARG A 34 -21.69 -18.11 8.60
N ALA A 35 -20.67 -18.11 9.46
CA ALA A 35 -20.77 -18.71 10.79
C ALA A 35 -21.69 -17.92 11.74
N GLN A 36 -21.91 -16.62 11.50
CA GLN A 36 -22.71 -15.73 12.35
C GLN A 36 -24.00 -15.22 11.65
N ALA A 37 -24.46 -15.90 10.59
CA ALA A 37 -25.50 -15.43 9.68
C ALA A 37 -26.89 -15.17 10.30
N THR A 38 -27.07 -15.47 11.59
CA THR A 38 -28.31 -15.24 12.35
C THR A 38 -28.53 -13.78 12.72
N HIS A 39 -27.49 -12.93 12.70
CA HIS A 39 -27.59 -11.52 13.07
C HIS A 39 -27.80 -10.60 11.85
N PRO A 40 -28.77 -9.66 11.89
CA PRO A 40 -29.06 -8.77 10.76
C PRO A 40 -27.87 -7.86 10.40
N GLU A 41 -27.06 -7.48 11.38
CA GLU A 41 -25.82 -6.70 11.17
C GLU A 41 -24.80 -7.48 10.32
N VAL A 42 -24.67 -8.79 10.56
CA VAL A 42 -23.77 -9.67 9.79
C VAL A 42 -24.22 -9.81 8.34
N LEU A 43 -25.53 -9.81 8.07
CA LEU A 43 -26.06 -9.80 6.70
C LEU A 43 -25.78 -8.49 5.95
N GLN A 44 -25.70 -7.36 6.67
CA GLN A 44 -25.28 -6.09 6.08
C GLN A 44 -23.78 -6.12 5.74
N ILE A 45 -22.94 -6.63 6.65
CA ILE A 45 -21.50 -6.79 6.43
C ILE A 45 -21.24 -7.73 5.25
N GLN A 46 -21.96 -8.85 5.14
CA GLN A 46 -21.84 -9.77 4.01
C GLN A 46 -22.14 -9.07 2.67
N ARG A 47 -23.19 -8.24 2.60
CA ARG A 47 -23.51 -7.47 1.39
C ARG A 47 -22.40 -6.47 1.03
N GLN A 48 -21.78 -5.84 2.04
CA GLN A 48 -20.63 -4.96 1.81
C GLN A 48 -19.43 -5.74 1.27
N LEU A 49 -19.11 -6.91 1.86
CA LEU A 49 -18.05 -7.80 1.37
C LEU A 49 -18.28 -8.21 -0.08
N ASP A 50 -19.50 -8.59 -0.44
CA ASP A 50 -19.86 -8.96 -1.82
C ASP A 50 -19.71 -7.78 -2.79
N GLY A 51 -20.06 -6.56 -2.34
CA GLY A 51 -19.85 -5.33 -3.11
C GLY A 51 -18.37 -5.04 -3.35
N TYR A 52 -17.52 -5.17 -2.33
CA TYR A 52 -16.08 -4.99 -2.47
C TYR A 52 -15.45 -6.07 -3.35
N TRP A 53 -15.88 -7.32 -3.20
CA TRP A 53 -15.46 -8.41 -4.07
C TRP A 53 -15.78 -8.10 -5.53
N ALA A 54 -17.01 -7.67 -5.82
CA ALA A 54 -17.44 -7.33 -7.18
C ALA A 54 -16.62 -6.18 -7.77
N SER A 55 -16.36 -5.12 -6.99
CA SER A 55 -15.51 -3.99 -7.40
C SER A 55 -14.11 -4.48 -7.79
N MET A 56 -13.41 -5.17 -6.87
CA MET A 56 -12.05 -5.66 -7.12
C MET A 56 -12.00 -6.62 -8.31
N ALA A 57 -13.00 -7.49 -8.45
CA ALA A 57 -13.11 -8.47 -9.53
C ALA A 57 -13.41 -7.85 -10.91
N SER A 58 -13.75 -6.56 -10.96
CA SER A 58 -14.01 -5.81 -12.21
C SER A 58 -12.83 -4.93 -12.61
N GLU A 59 -11.91 -4.65 -11.69
CA GLU A 59 -10.80 -3.75 -11.90
C GLU A 59 -9.61 -4.45 -12.57
N ASN A 60 -8.80 -3.67 -13.28
CA ASN A 60 -7.53 -4.16 -13.79
C ASN A 60 -6.48 -4.17 -12.66
N VAL A 61 -5.38 -4.91 -12.86
CA VAL A 61 -4.33 -5.09 -11.85
C VAL A 61 -3.75 -3.78 -11.30
N ILE A 62 -3.65 -2.74 -12.13
CA ILE A 62 -3.11 -1.44 -11.69
C ILE A 62 -4.11 -0.77 -10.75
N GLN A 63 -5.39 -0.74 -11.12
CA GLN A 63 -6.44 -0.15 -10.28
C GLN A 63 -6.62 -0.90 -8.96
N VAL A 64 -6.58 -2.25 -9.00
CA VAL A 64 -6.61 -3.08 -7.80
C VAL A 64 -5.46 -2.72 -6.84
N LEU A 65 -4.25 -2.49 -7.36
CA LEU A 65 -3.12 -2.06 -6.53
C LEU A 65 -3.31 -0.64 -6.00
N VAL A 66 -3.68 0.31 -6.85
CA VAL A 66 -3.93 1.71 -6.48
C VAL A 66 -4.94 1.81 -5.33
N ASN A 67 -6.03 1.06 -5.41
CA ASN A 67 -7.11 1.07 -4.42
C ASN A 67 -6.82 0.17 -3.20
N SER A 68 -5.72 -0.60 -3.24
CA SER A 68 -5.42 -1.61 -2.21
C SER A 68 -5.32 -1.06 -0.78
N PRO A 69 -4.78 0.14 -0.50
CA PRO A 69 -4.78 0.67 0.87
C PRO A 69 -6.19 0.98 1.37
N GLY A 70 -7.07 1.46 0.49
CA GLY A 70 -8.48 1.72 0.78
C GLY A 70 -9.23 0.44 1.11
N TYR A 71 -9.05 -0.60 0.30
CA TYR A 71 -9.65 -1.91 0.57
C TYR A 71 -9.17 -2.50 1.89
N LYS A 72 -7.86 -2.45 2.18
CA LYS A 72 -7.32 -2.93 3.46
C LYS A 72 -7.98 -2.23 4.64
N LYS A 73 -8.07 -0.90 4.59
CA LYS A 73 -8.69 -0.11 5.66
C LYS A 73 -10.15 -0.51 5.87
N MET A 74 -10.92 -0.65 4.78
CA MET A 74 -12.32 -1.04 4.86
C MET A 74 -12.49 -2.47 5.42
N LEU A 75 -11.74 -3.44 4.90
CA LEU A 75 -11.82 -4.83 5.35
C LEU A 75 -11.40 -5.01 6.81
N LEU A 76 -10.39 -4.26 7.28
CA LEU A 76 -10.01 -4.23 8.70
C LEU A 76 -11.07 -3.54 9.58
N GLY A 77 -11.79 -2.55 9.05
CA GLY A 77 -12.98 -1.98 9.69
C GLY A 77 -14.05 -3.05 9.92
N LEU A 78 -14.41 -3.80 8.86
CA LEU A 78 -15.38 -4.89 8.94
C LEU A 78 -14.93 -6.01 9.89
N TYR A 79 -13.64 -6.36 9.89
CA TYR A 79 -13.08 -7.29 10.87
C TYR A 79 -13.34 -6.84 12.32
N SER A 80 -13.14 -5.54 12.58
CA SER A 80 -13.34 -4.96 13.91
C SER A 80 -14.82 -4.95 14.30
N GLU A 81 -15.71 -4.65 13.35
CA GLU A 81 -17.17 -4.69 13.54
C GLU A 81 -17.70 -6.10 13.82
N LEU A 82 -17.11 -7.13 13.21
CA LEU A 82 -17.48 -8.53 13.46
C LEU A 82 -17.00 -9.07 14.82
N GLY A 83 -16.20 -8.30 15.57
CA GLY A 83 -15.73 -8.70 16.90
C GLY A 83 -14.92 -10.00 16.90
N LEU A 84 -14.22 -10.32 15.80
CA LEU A 84 -13.49 -11.58 15.68
C LEU A 84 -12.24 -11.56 16.57
N ALA A 85 -12.04 -12.63 17.35
CA ALA A 85 -10.87 -12.80 18.22
C ALA A 85 -9.71 -13.57 17.56
N ASP A 86 -9.89 -14.09 16.34
CA ASP A 86 -8.91 -14.95 15.67
C ASP A 86 -7.83 -14.14 14.94
N GLU A 87 -6.97 -13.50 15.73
CA GLU A 87 -5.85 -12.71 15.21
C GLU A 87 -4.84 -13.54 14.41
N ALA A 88 -4.69 -14.83 14.74
CA ALA A 88 -3.76 -15.71 14.05
C ALA A 88 -4.20 -15.94 12.60
N LYS A 89 -5.50 -16.24 12.38
CA LYS A 89 -6.05 -16.35 11.03
C LYS A 89 -6.04 -15.01 10.29
N LEU A 90 -6.36 -13.91 10.97
CA LEU A 90 -6.26 -12.57 10.37
C LEU A 90 -4.85 -12.29 9.85
N ARG A 91 -3.83 -12.53 10.69
CA ARG A 91 -2.42 -12.33 10.30
C ARG A 91 -2.02 -13.23 9.14
N SER A 92 -2.46 -14.48 9.13
CA SER A 92 -2.21 -15.41 8.01
C SER A 92 -2.89 -14.95 6.71
N ALA A 93 -4.12 -14.48 6.78
CA ALA A 93 -4.86 -13.97 5.62
C ALA A 93 -4.21 -12.71 5.04
N LEU A 94 -3.82 -11.76 5.91
CA LEU A 94 -3.12 -10.55 5.51
C LEU A 94 -1.77 -10.84 4.87
N ARG A 95 -1.01 -11.81 5.40
CA ARG A 95 0.28 -12.21 4.82
C ARG A 95 0.09 -12.78 3.41
N ALA A 96 -0.89 -13.66 3.22
CA ALA A 96 -1.18 -14.23 1.91
C ALA A 96 -1.61 -13.16 0.89
N ASP A 97 -2.32 -12.12 1.33
CA ASP A 97 -2.69 -10.98 0.50
C ASP A 97 -1.49 -10.07 0.17
N GLU A 98 -0.58 -9.88 1.13
CA GLU A 98 0.67 -9.14 0.92
C GLU A 98 1.58 -9.83 -0.12
N ASP A 99 1.70 -11.16 -0.07
CA ASP A 99 2.43 -11.95 -1.07
C ASP A 99 1.83 -11.79 -2.49
N ARG A 100 0.50 -11.63 -2.58
CA ARG A 100 -0.20 -11.42 -3.87
C ARG A 100 -0.01 -10.02 -4.41
N ILE A 101 -0.08 -9.01 -3.54
CA ILE A 101 0.24 -7.63 -3.90
C ILE A 101 1.67 -7.55 -4.46
N GLU A 102 2.63 -8.23 -3.81
CA GLU A 102 4.00 -8.32 -4.30
C GLU A 102 4.05 -8.94 -5.70
N ALA A 103 3.40 -10.10 -5.90
CA ALA A 103 3.36 -10.76 -7.20
C ALA A 103 2.78 -9.86 -8.30
N HIS A 104 1.77 -9.05 -7.98
CA HIS A 104 1.19 -8.07 -8.92
C HIS A 104 2.14 -6.92 -9.23
N ILE A 105 2.87 -6.40 -8.24
CA ILE A 105 3.90 -5.39 -8.44
C ILE A 105 4.98 -5.93 -9.38
N VAL A 106 5.51 -7.13 -9.11
CA VAL A 106 6.52 -7.78 -9.97
C VAL A 106 6.00 -7.95 -11.40
N ALA A 107 4.76 -8.44 -11.56
CA ALA A 107 4.15 -8.61 -12.88
C ALA A 107 3.90 -7.30 -13.65
N ILE A 108 3.89 -6.15 -12.98
CA ILE A 108 3.89 -4.81 -13.59
C ILE A 108 5.31 -4.41 -13.98
N LEU A 109 6.28 -4.59 -13.07
CA LEU A 109 7.68 -4.22 -13.29
C LEU A 109 8.32 -4.99 -14.45
N ASP A 110 7.87 -6.21 -14.73
CA ASP A 110 8.38 -7.02 -15.84
C ASP A 110 7.63 -6.79 -17.17
N SER A 111 6.59 -5.96 -17.17
CA SER A 111 5.80 -5.66 -18.38
C SER A 111 5.93 -4.20 -18.77
N LYS A 112 6.65 -3.94 -19.87
CA LYS A 112 6.82 -2.57 -20.40
C LYS A 112 5.49 -1.87 -20.67
N ALA A 113 4.48 -2.60 -21.16
CA ALA A 113 3.15 -2.04 -21.40
C ALA A 113 2.45 -1.59 -20.10
N LYS A 114 2.55 -2.39 -19.03
CA LYS A 114 1.99 -2.03 -17.72
C LYS A 114 2.80 -0.91 -17.05
N GLU A 115 4.13 -0.90 -17.20
CA GLU A 115 4.97 0.21 -16.75
C GLU A 115 4.50 1.52 -17.37
N GLN A 116 4.25 1.57 -18.69
CA GLN A 116 3.75 2.79 -19.34
C GLN A 116 2.36 3.20 -18.82
N ALA A 117 1.47 2.23 -18.61
CA ALA A 117 0.15 2.52 -18.03
C ALA A 117 0.25 3.09 -16.60
N VAL A 118 1.22 2.63 -15.80
CA VAL A 118 1.51 3.19 -14.48
C VAL A 118 2.06 4.61 -14.58
N LEU A 119 2.97 4.87 -15.52
CA LEU A 119 3.55 6.20 -15.70
C LEU A 119 2.55 7.24 -16.22
N ALA A 120 1.43 6.79 -16.78
CA ALA A 120 0.30 7.62 -17.18
C ALA A 120 -0.73 7.87 -16.05
N LEU A 121 -0.50 7.34 -14.85
CA LEU A 121 -1.37 7.63 -13.71
C LEU A 121 -1.18 9.08 -13.26
N GLU A 122 -2.29 9.69 -12.84
CA GLU A 122 -2.32 11.06 -12.31
C GLU A 122 -3.09 11.12 -10.98
N GLY A 123 -3.03 12.26 -10.32
CA GLY A 123 -3.86 12.55 -9.14
C GLY A 123 -3.72 11.50 -8.04
N ASP A 124 -4.85 11.06 -7.50
CA ASP A 124 -4.90 10.12 -6.38
C ASP A 124 -4.49 8.70 -6.78
N SER A 125 -4.69 8.34 -8.06
CA SER A 125 -4.25 7.04 -8.55
C SER A 125 -2.73 6.92 -8.58
N ALA A 126 -2.03 7.98 -9.00
CA ALA A 126 -0.57 8.02 -8.94
C ALA A 126 -0.07 7.91 -7.49
N GLN A 127 -0.70 8.65 -6.56
CA GLN A 127 -0.35 8.59 -5.14
C GLN A 127 -0.56 7.19 -4.56
N GLY A 128 -1.72 6.57 -4.83
CA GLY A 128 -2.02 5.22 -4.35
C GLY A 128 -1.00 4.19 -4.84
N PHE A 129 -0.59 4.29 -6.11
CA PHE A 129 0.46 3.41 -6.64
C PHE A 129 1.83 3.65 -5.97
N LEU A 130 2.25 4.91 -5.81
CA LEU A 130 3.50 5.28 -5.13
C LEU A 130 3.55 4.71 -3.71
N ASP A 131 2.46 4.85 -2.95
CA ASP A 131 2.38 4.41 -1.55
C ASP A 131 2.46 2.88 -1.43
N VAL A 132 1.83 2.16 -2.36
CA VAL A 132 1.82 0.69 -2.36
C VAL A 132 3.18 0.12 -2.68
N VAL A 133 3.85 0.64 -3.72
CA VAL A 133 5.20 0.17 -4.09
C VAL A 133 6.22 0.56 -3.02
N GLN A 134 6.12 1.76 -2.46
CA GLN A 134 7.00 2.18 -1.35
C GLN A 134 6.78 1.30 -0.11
N SER A 135 5.53 0.96 0.22
CA SER A 135 5.26 0.05 1.34
C SER A 135 5.86 -1.34 1.13
N ALA A 136 5.80 -1.87 -0.10
CA ALA A 136 6.45 -3.14 -0.43
C ALA A 136 7.98 -3.06 -0.31
N LEU A 137 8.58 -1.94 -0.71
CA LEU A 137 10.01 -1.67 -0.54
C LEU A 137 10.42 -1.57 0.94
N ASP A 138 9.68 -0.79 1.73
CA ASP A 138 9.97 -0.55 3.15
C ASP A 138 9.92 -1.84 3.99
N ARG A 139 9.04 -2.77 3.60
CA ARG A 139 8.88 -4.08 4.26
C ARG A 139 9.86 -5.14 3.77
N GLY A 140 10.64 -4.84 2.74
CA GLY A 140 11.57 -5.80 2.13
C GLY A 140 10.87 -6.95 1.41
N PHE A 141 9.63 -6.74 0.93
CA PHE A 141 8.87 -7.77 0.23
C PHE A 141 9.48 -8.10 -1.12
N LEU A 142 10.08 -7.13 -1.81
CA LEU A 142 10.80 -7.38 -3.06
C LEU A 142 12.15 -8.07 -2.80
N VAL A 143 12.11 -9.39 -2.58
CA VAL A 143 13.27 -10.21 -2.17
C VAL A 143 14.39 -10.15 -3.19
N GLN A 144 14.04 -10.06 -4.49
CA GLN A 144 15.03 -9.98 -5.56
C GLN A 144 15.53 -8.53 -5.72
N GLN A 145 16.85 -8.36 -5.63
CA GLN A 145 17.50 -7.06 -5.77
C GLN A 145 17.16 -6.36 -7.10
N GLU A 146 16.96 -7.13 -8.17
CA GLU A 146 16.53 -6.59 -9.46
C GLU A 146 15.12 -5.96 -9.38
N HIS A 147 14.16 -6.66 -8.78
CA HIS A 147 12.80 -6.14 -8.59
C HIS A 147 12.81 -4.89 -7.73
N ALA A 148 13.58 -4.87 -6.64
CA ALA A 148 13.75 -3.67 -5.81
C ALA A 148 14.31 -2.48 -6.61
N ARG A 149 15.30 -2.71 -7.48
CA ARG A 149 15.85 -1.65 -8.37
C ARG A 149 14.83 -1.16 -9.39
N LYS A 150 14.04 -2.05 -10.00
CA LYS A 150 12.96 -1.69 -10.92
C LYS A 150 11.86 -0.90 -10.19
N ALA A 151 11.49 -1.32 -8.99
CA ALA A 151 10.52 -0.62 -8.15
C ALA A 151 10.99 0.79 -7.76
N HIS A 152 12.24 0.96 -7.30
CA HIS A 152 12.78 2.30 -7.06
C HIS A 152 12.77 3.18 -8.31
N ARG A 153 13.08 2.60 -9.48
CA ARG A 153 13.06 3.32 -10.75
C ARG A 153 11.64 3.76 -11.13
N ILE A 154 10.63 2.90 -10.99
CA ILE A 154 9.25 3.28 -11.33
C ILE A 154 8.70 4.32 -10.36
N VAL A 155 8.98 4.19 -9.05
CA VAL A 155 8.62 5.18 -8.03
C VAL A 155 9.22 6.54 -8.40
N ARG A 156 10.53 6.58 -8.70
CA ARG A 156 11.19 7.81 -9.12
C ARG A 156 10.53 8.44 -10.36
N LYS A 157 10.37 7.67 -11.44
CA LYS A 157 9.79 8.18 -12.69
C LYS A 157 8.35 8.68 -12.50
N LEU A 158 7.53 7.93 -11.76
CA LEU A 158 6.15 8.32 -11.50
C LEU A 158 6.12 9.59 -10.65
N SER A 159 6.95 9.66 -9.61
CA SER A 159 7.09 10.87 -8.79
C SER A 159 7.52 12.09 -9.61
N GLU A 160 8.45 11.94 -10.56
CA GLU A 160 8.83 13.00 -11.50
C GLU A 160 7.67 13.44 -12.39
N ALA A 161 6.88 12.49 -12.88
CA ALA A 161 5.77 12.75 -13.79
C ALA A 161 4.57 13.44 -13.10
N CYS A 162 4.23 13.03 -11.87
CA CYS A 162 3.06 13.55 -11.16
C CYS A 162 3.38 14.60 -10.09
N ASP A 163 4.66 14.93 -9.88
CA ASP A 163 5.15 15.83 -8.83
C ASP A 163 4.71 15.44 -7.41
N LYS A 164 4.59 14.14 -7.13
CA LYS A 164 4.22 13.58 -5.82
C LYS A 164 5.28 12.61 -5.30
N LEU A 165 5.37 12.49 -3.99
CA LEU A 165 6.23 11.49 -3.32
C LEU A 165 5.37 10.50 -2.53
N PRO A 166 5.86 9.27 -2.29
CA PRO A 166 5.18 8.35 -1.39
C PRO A 166 4.90 8.99 -0.02
N SER A 167 3.67 8.83 0.47
CA SER A 167 3.17 9.40 1.71
C SER A 167 3.99 8.97 2.93
N SER A 168 4.56 7.75 2.90
CA SER A 168 5.40 7.22 4.00
C SER A 168 6.71 7.98 4.20
N LEU A 169 7.13 8.79 3.23
CA LEU A 169 8.33 9.63 3.34
C LEU A 169 8.08 10.92 4.11
N PHE A 170 6.82 11.31 4.33
CA PHE A 170 6.46 12.48 5.09
C PHE A 170 6.29 12.12 6.57
N ILE A 171 7.14 12.68 7.43
CA ILE A 171 7.00 12.55 8.87
C ILE A 171 5.98 13.60 9.34
N THR A 172 4.86 13.14 9.88
CA THR A 172 3.86 13.99 10.55
C THR A 172 4.06 13.99 12.07
N GLY A 173 3.47 14.93 12.81
CA GLY A 173 3.50 14.91 14.28
C GLY A 173 4.82 15.38 14.93
N VAL A 174 5.71 16.01 14.17
CA VAL A 174 6.84 16.76 14.74
C VAL A 174 6.34 18.12 15.22
N VAL A 175 6.56 18.42 16.49
CA VAL A 175 6.14 19.66 17.16
C VAL A 175 7.34 20.29 17.89
N ASP A 176 7.17 21.49 18.42
CA ASP A 176 8.17 22.21 19.23
C ASP A 176 9.57 22.26 18.59
N ARG A 177 9.63 22.41 17.27
CA ARG A 177 10.90 22.61 16.58
C ARG A 177 11.48 23.95 17.02
N GLU A 178 12.72 23.94 17.53
CA GLU A 178 13.44 25.15 17.89
C GLU A 178 13.51 26.12 16.71
N MET A 179 13.45 27.43 17.01
CA MET A 179 13.49 28.47 15.98
C MET A 179 14.86 28.54 15.29
N HIS A 180 15.93 28.21 16.02
CA HIS A 180 17.30 28.24 15.54
C HIS A 180 17.89 26.83 15.54
N PRO A 181 18.79 26.51 14.58
CA PRO A 181 19.44 25.22 14.56
C PRO A 181 20.38 25.09 15.75
N SER A 182 20.32 23.95 16.44
CA SER A 182 21.24 23.60 17.53
C SER A 182 22.65 23.29 16.99
N PHE A 183 22.75 22.85 15.73
CA PHE A 183 24.02 22.62 15.04
C PHE A 183 23.86 22.85 13.52
N GLY A 184 24.92 23.32 12.85
CA GLY A 184 24.97 23.46 11.39
C GLY A 184 26.22 22.80 10.81
N GLY A 185 26.06 22.07 9.71
CA GLY A 185 27.17 21.46 8.98
C GLY A 185 27.08 21.75 7.48
N GLY A 186 28.08 21.28 6.71
CA GLY A 186 28.15 21.51 5.26
C GLY A 186 26.95 20.96 4.47
N PHE A 187 26.23 19.98 4.99
CA PHE A 187 25.11 19.31 4.30
C PHE A 187 23.73 19.71 4.84
N GLY A 188 23.65 20.51 5.90
CA GLY A 188 22.37 20.81 6.53
C GLY A 188 22.48 21.33 7.95
N ASP A 189 21.31 21.70 8.46
CA ASP A 189 21.08 22.17 9.82
C ASP A 189 20.42 21.09 10.66
N VAL A 190 20.69 21.09 11.95
CA VAL A 190 20.06 20.19 12.92
C VAL A 190 19.31 21.04 13.93
N TYR A 191 18.02 20.78 14.04
CA TYR A 191 17.13 21.42 15.00
C TYR A 191 16.74 20.40 16.07
N ARG A 192 16.56 20.85 17.30
CA ARG A 192 15.83 20.06 18.29
C ARG A 192 14.32 20.21 18.06
N ALA A 193 13.59 19.11 18.20
CA ALA A 193 12.13 19.09 18.11
C ALA A 193 11.57 18.01 19.04
N ARG A 194 10.24 17.88 19.09
CA ARG A 194 9.54 16.76 19.73
C ARG A 194 8.77 15.94 18.71
N TYR A 195 8.81 14.62 18.86
CA TYR A 195 8.00 13.67 18.10
C TYR A 195 7.54 12.60 19.07
N ASP A 196 6.22 12.34 19.14
CA ASP A 196 5.65 11.37 20.09
C ASP A 196 6.12 11.60 21.53
N ASN A 197 6.04 12.86 21.98
CA ASN A 197 6.50 13.36 23.28
C ASN A 197 8.02 13.17 23.57
N LYS A 198 8.80 12.60 22.65
CA LYS A 198 10.23 12.36 22.77
C LYS A 198 11.01 13.49 22.10
N THR A 199 12.12 13.89 22.73
CA THR A 199 13.04 14.85 22.12
C THR A 199 13.77 14.17 20.96
N VAL A 200 13.75 14.78 19.79
CA VAL A 200 14.40 14.28 18.57
C VAL A 200 15.28 15.36 17.94
N ALA A 201 16.27 14.92 17.16
CA ALA A 201 17.05 15.79 16.29
C ALA A 201 16.46 15.76 14.88
N LEU A 202 16.01 16.90 14.37
CA LEU A 202 15.50 17.08 13.03
C LEU A 202 16.62 17.65 12.14
N LYS A 203 17.11 16.85 11.19
CA LYS A 203 18.10 17.30 10.22
C LYS A 203 17.41 17.88 8.98
N HIS A 204 17.59 19.17 8.76
CA HIS A 204 17.14 19.89 7.59
C HIS A 204 18.28 19.96 6.57
N MET A 205 18.15 19.24 5.47
CA MET A 205 19.16 19.23 4.43
C MET A 205 19.16 20.57 3.70
N ARG A 206 20.33 21.21 3.60
CA ARG A 206 20.51 22.39 2.75
C ARG A 206 20.74 21.92 1.34
N TYR A 207 19.94 22.44 0.41
CA TYR A 207 20.15 22.16 -0.99
C TYR A 207 20.82 23.37 -1.65
N PHE A 208 22.06 23.16 -2.10
CA PHE A 208 22.77 24.14 -2.93
C PHE A 208 22.44 23.84 -4.39
N ALA A 209 21.29 24.31 -4.86
CA ALA A 209 20.92 24.16 -6.27
C ALA A 209 21.92 24.92 -7.15
N ARG A 210 22.66 24.22 -8.01
CA ARG A 210 23.35 24.81 -9.15
C ARG A 210 22.46 24.63 -10.37
N GLY A 211 21.77 25.70 -10.80
CA GLY A 211 20.91 25.69 -12.00
C GLY A 211 19.52 25.04 -11.84
N SER A 212 18.85 24.76 -12.96
CA SER A 212 17.43 24.39 -13.12
C SER A 212 16.98 23.02 -12.55
N GLN A 213 17.66 22.49 -11.52
CA GLN A 213 17.47 21.15 -10.96
C GLN A 213 16.56 21.06 -9.73
N LEU A 214 15.64 22.01 -9.53
CA LEU A 214 14.70 21.96 -8.39
C LEU A 214 13.79 20.71 -8.41
N ARG A 215 13.54 20.12 -9.58
CA ARG A 215 12.74 18.88 -9.73
C ARG A 215 13.49 17.61 -9.29
N ASP A 216 14.79 17.51 -9.54
CA ASP A 216 15.62 16.38 -9.08
C ASP A 216 15.75 16.35 -7.54
N MET A 217 15.53 17.50 -6.89
CA MET A 217 15.80 17.74 -5.47
C MET A 217 14.84 17.02 -4.52
N ARG A 218 13.57 16.83 -4.90
CA ARG A 218 12.57 16.11 -4.11
C ARG A 218 12.89 14.61 -3.99
N LEU A 219 13.60 14.06 -4.98
CA LEU A 219 13.79 12.62 -5.16
C LEU A 219 15.04 12.07 -4.47
N VAL A 220 16.08 12.90 -4.34
CA VAL A 220 17.28 12.55 -3.56
C VAL A 220 16.94 12.35 -2.08
N CYS A 221 15.96 13.11 -1.58
CA CYS A 221 15.48 13.01 -0.20
C CYS A 221 14.75 11.67 0.08
N CYS A 222 14.12 11.06 -0.93
CA CYS A 222 13.45 9.76 -0.80
C CYS A 222 14.39 8.61 -0.42
N THR A 223 15.70 8.77 -0.66
CA THR A 223 16.69 7.73 -0.33
C THR A 223 17.20 7.86 1.11
N VAL A 224 16.98 8.99 1.80
CA VAL A 224 17.58 9.26 3.11
C VAL A 224 16.60 9.96 4.07
N VAL A 225 15.60 9.21 4.54
CA VAL A 225 14.88 9.56 5.77
C VAL A 225 15.12 8.43 6.78
N ARG A 226 16.18 8.55 7.58
CA ARG A 226 16.38 7.73 8.77
C ARG A 226 16.27 8.63 9.99
N LEU A 227 15.24 8.43 10.80
CA LEU A 227 15.28 8.81 12.21
C LEU A 227 16.45 8.05 12.85
N CYS A 228 17.52 8.76 13.19
CA CYS A 228 18.58 8.19 14.01
C CYS A 228 18.01 7.96 15.41
N ARG A 229 17.53 6.74 15.68
CA ARG A 229 17.34 6.27 17.06
C ARG A 229 18.71 5.83 17.57
N ARG A 230 19.16 6.43 18.68
CA ARG A 230 20.23 5.86 19.51
C ARG A 230 19.67 4.70 20.32
#